data_AF-A0A2K9P0P3-F1
#
_entry.id   AF-A0A2K9P0P3-F1
#
_cell.length_a   1.000
_cell.length_b   1.000
_cell.length_c   1.000
_cell.angle_alpha   90.00
_cell.angle_beta   90.00
_cell.angle_gamma   90.00
#
_symmetry.space_group_name_H-M   'P 1'
#
loop_
_entity.id
_entity.type
_entity.pdbx_description
1 polymer ?
#
loop_
_entity_poly.entity_id
_entity_poly.type
_entity_poly.pdbx_seq_one_letter_code
_entity_poly.pdbx_strand_id
1 'polypeptide(L)'
;MEHIINKANILWGGIAVFLATVFGEFWYLFLGFLVFNIADYFTGVAKAKYTNTENSNKGLKGIIKKVGYWLVIAIAFFVARSLIDMEKIVGIDLGITIYFGWFTLAVFIINEIRSILENLTLLGVNVPSFLTKGLEVASKKINESGDKK
;
A
#
# COMPACT_ATOMS: atom_id res chain seq x y z
N MET A 1 14.75 23.96 23.15
CA MET A 1 13.60 23.47 22.35
C MET A 1 13.92 23.56 20.86
N GLU A 2 14.37 24.72 20.36
CA GLU A 2 14.77 24.91 18.95
C GLU A 2 15.84 23.93 18.44
N HIS A 3 16.87 23.63 19.23
CA HIS A 3 17.92 22.69 18.82
C HIS A 3 17.40 21.24 18.63
N ILE A 4 16.37 20.85 19.36
CA ILE A 4 15.73 19.53 19.23
C ILE A 4 14.82 19.54 18.00
N ILE A 5 14.05 20.61 17.80
CA ILE A 5 13.19 20.82 16.63
C ILE A 5 14.03 20.86 15.35
N ASN A 6 15.17 21.56 15.33
CA ASN A 6 16.07 21.62 14.18
C ASN A 6 16.70 20.26 13.86
N LYS A 7 17.10 19.47 14.87
CA LYS A 7 17.57 18.10 14.66
C LYS A 7 16.47 17.21 14.07
N ALA A 8 15.25 17.32 14.58
CA ALA A 8 14.10 16.59 14.03
C ALA A 8 13.82 17.02 12.58
N ASN A 9 13.84 18.32 12.28
CA ASN A 9 13.62 18.83 10.93
C ASN A 9 14.71 18.38 9.93
N ILE A 10 15.97 18.34 10.35
CA ILE A 10 17.08 17.82 9.51
C ILE A 10 16.90 16.32 9.25
N LEU A 11 16.51 15.54 10.27
CA LEU A 11 16.25 14.11 10.11
C LEU A 11 15.07 13.85 9.16
N TRP A 12 13.94 14.56 9.36
CA TRP A 12 12.77 14.47 8.50
C TRP A 12 13.08 14.92 7.07
N GLY A 13 13.83 16.01 6.91
CA GLY A 13 14.29 16.50 5.61
C GLY A 13 15.20 15.48 4.90
N GLY A 14 16.13 14.86 5.63
CA GLY A 14 17.03 13.84 5.09
C GLY A 14 16.27 12.59 4.63
N ILE A 15 15.30 12.12 5.42
CA ILE A 15 14.43 11.00 5.04
C ILE A 15 13.59 11.36 3.80
N ALA A 16 13.00 12.56 3.77
CA ALA A 16 12.19 13.02 2.64
C ALA A 16 13.03 13.13 1.35
N VAL A 17 14.24 13.69 1.41
CA VAL A 17 15.14 13.77 0.25
C VAL A 17 15.56 12.37 -0.21
N PHE A 18 15.96 11.49 0.70
CA PHE A 18 16.32 10.10 0.34
C PHE A 18 15.15 9.35 -0.31
N LEU A 19 13.95 9.48 0.25
CA LEU A 19 12.77 8.84 -0.31
C LEU A 19 12.38 9.46 -1.66
N ALA A 20 12.48 10.78 -1.82
CA ALA A 20 12.21 11.46 -3.08
C ALA A 20 13.23 11.07 -4.18
N THR A 21 14.50 10.85 -3.84
CA THR A 21 15.50 10.41 -4.81
C THR A 21 15.32 8.96 -5.21
N VAL A 22 14.90 8.09 -4.29
CA VAL A 22 14.70 6.66 -4.56
C VAL A 22 13.35 6.35 -5.22
N PHE A 23 12.27 7.01 -4.77
CA PHE A 23 10.90 6.72 -5.19
C PHE A 23 10.26 7.81 -6.05
N GLY A 24 10.98 8.91 -6.32
CA GLY A 24 10.51 10.03 -7.15
C GLY A 24 9.56 10.99 -6.44
N GLU A 25 8.89 11.83 -7.22
CA GLU A 25 7.99 12.90 -6.74
C GLU A 25 6.89 12.39 -5.79
N PHE A 26 6.36 11.20 -6.06
CA PHE A 26 5.24 10.61 -5.31
C PHE A 26 5.68 9.64 -4.20
N TRP A 27 6.88 9.79 -3.66
CA TRP A 27 7.42 8.95 -2.58
C TRP A 27 6.49 8.83 -1.37
N TYR A 28 5.71 9.87 -1.08
CA TYR A 28 4.76 9.91 0.03
C TYR A 28 3.65 8.85 -0.10
N LEU A 29 3.35 8.35 -1.30
CA LEU A 29 2.40 7.25 -1.50
C LEU A 29 2.97 5.92 -0.97
N PHE A 30 4.28 5.68 -1.15
CA PHE A 30 4.94 4.51 -0.58
C PHE A 30 5.04 4.61 0.94
N LEU A 31 5.34 5.80 1.47
CA LEU A 31 5.30 6.03 2.91
C LEU A 31 3.89 5.82 3.47
N GLY A 32 2.86 6.35 2.79
CA GLY A 32 1.46 6.14 3.16
C GLY A 32 1.08 4.67 3.15
N PHE A 33 1.50 3.92 2.12
CA PHE A 33 1.30 2.47 2.05
C PHE A 33 1.97 1.75 3.23
N LEU A 34 3.20 2.13 3.60
CA LEU A 34 3.90 1.58 4.77
C LEU A 34 3.13 1.87 6.07
N VAL A 35 2.65 3.09 6.25
CA VAL A 35 1.84 3.48 7.41
C VAL A 35 0.55 2.65 7.48
N PHE A 36 -0.13 2.43 6.36
CA PHE A 36 -1.32 1.57 6.33
C PHE A 36 -1.00 0.11 6.65
N ASN A 37 0.11 -0.44 6.16
CA ASN A 37 0.55 -1.80 6.51
C ASN A 37 0.75 -1.95 8.02
N ILE A 38 1.36 -0.95 8.67
CA ILE A 38 1.59 -0.92 10.12
C ILE A 38 0.25 -0.80 10.87
N ALA A 39 -0.60 0.15 10.48
CA ALA A 39 -1.91 0.35 11.09
C ALA A 39 -2.81 -0.89 10.96
N ASP A 40 -2.82 -1.53 9.79
CA ASP A 40 -3.56 -2.78 9.56
C ASP A 40 -3.04 -3.92 10.44
N TYR A 41 -1.73 -4.03 10.64
CA TYR A 41 -1.17 -5.03 11.55
C TYR A 41 -1.65 -4.80 12.99
N PHE A 42 -1.58 -3.57 13.48
CA PHE A 42 -2.03 -3.25 14.85
C PHE A 42 -3.54 -3.46 15.03
N THR A 43 -4.36 -3.01 14.08
CA THR A 43 -5.82 -3.23 14.14
C THR A 43 -6.17 -4.72 14.02
N GLY A 44 -5.43 -5.49 13.23
CA GLY A 44 -5.58 -6.94 13.13
C GLY A 44 -5.23 -7.67 14.43
N VAL A 45 -4.17 -7.25 15.12
CA VAL A 45 -3.80 -7.76 16.45
C VAL A 45 -4.86 -7.39 17.49
N ALA A 46 -5.31 -6.13 17.51
CA ALA A 46 -6.37 -5.68 18.41
C ALA A 46 -7.66 -6.48 18.19
N LYS A 47 -8.06 -6.72 16.94
CA LYS A 47 -9.19 -7.58 16.59
C LYS A 47 -9.00 -8.99 17.16
N ALA A 48 -7.85 -9.61 16.91
CA ALA A 48 -7.60 -10.99 17.33
C ALA A 48 -7.68 -11.15 18.87
N LYS A 49 -7.23 -10.14 19.61
CA LYS A 49 -7.38 -10.03 21.07
C LYS A 49 -8.85 -9.93 21.47
N TYR A 50 -9.58 -8.99 20.87
CA TYR A 50 -10.98 -8.75 21.17
C TYR A 50 -11.86 -9.96 20.89
N THR A 51 -11.57 -10.72 19.82
CA THR A 51 -12.33 -11.92 19.43
C THR A 51 -11.81 -13.22 20.06
N ASN A 52 -10.76 -13.17 20.89
CA ASN A 52 -10.07 -14.36 21.44
C ASN A 52 -9.65 -15.39 20.36
N THR A 53 -9.32 -14.94 19.16
CA THR A 53 -8.90 -15.80 18.04
C THR A 53 -7.41 -15.65 17.71
N GLU A 54 -6.59 -15.34 18.72
CA GLU A 54 -5.15 -15.16 18.55
C GLU A 54 -4.51 -16.41 17.96
N ASN A 55 -3.80 -16.24 16.85
CA ASN A 55 -3.08 -17.32 16.22
C ASN A 55 -1.82 -16.76 15.55
N SER A 56 -0.66 -17.17 16.08
CA SER A 56 0.65 -16.72 15.59
C SER A 56 0.85 -17.02 14.10
N ASN A 57 0.38 -18.17 13.60
CA ASN A 57 0.45 -18.50 12.17
C ASN A 57 -0.40 -17.56 11.31
N LYS A 58 -1.54 -17.08 11.81
CA LYS A 58 -2.33 -16.07 11.09
C LYS A 58 -1.60 -14.73 11.04
N GLY A 59 -0.97 -14.31 12.14
CA GLY A 59 -0.15 -13.10 12.19
C GLY A 59 1.04 -13.14 11.22
N LEU A 60 1.81 -14.24 11.24
CA LEU A 60 2.94 -14.44 10.33
C LEU A 60 2.51 -14.46 8.86
N LYS A 61 1.41 -15.15 8.53
CA LYS A 61 0.83 -15.11 7.18
C LYS A 61 0.45 -13.70 6.75
N GLY A 62 -0.08 -12.88 7.65
CA GLY A 62 -0.37 -11.47 7.40
C GLY A 62 0.87 -10.67 7.03
N ILE A 63 1.97 -10.85 7.76
CA ILE A 63 3.25 -10.19 7.48
C ILE A 63 3.82 -10.64 6.13
N ILE A 64 3.85 -11.94 5.86
CA ILE A 64 4.34 -12.49 4.58
C ILE A 64 3.55 -11.91 3.40
N LYS A 65 2.22 -11.83 3.52
CA LYS A 65 1.34 -11.25 2.50
C LYS A 65 1.71 -9.80 2.18
N LYS A 66 1.94 -8.99 3.22
CA LYS A 66 2.34 -7.58 3.11
C LYS A 66 3.70 -7.40 2.45
N VAL A 67 4.68 -8.21 2.82
CA VAL A 67 5.98 -8.26 2.13
C VAL A 67 5.81 -8.63 0.65
N GLY A 68 4.92 -9.59 0.36
CA GLY A 68 4.56 -9.95 -1.01
C GLY A 68 3.99 -8.77 -1.81
N TYR A 69 3.18 -7.90 -1.21
CA TYR A 69 2.68 -6.69 -1.88
C TYR A 69 3.81 -5.76 -2.31
N TRP A 70 4.80 -5.53 -1.45
CA TRP A 70 5.98 -4.72 -1.80
C TRP A 70 6.76 -5.31 -2.97
N LEU A 71 6.92 -6.64 -3.02
CA LEU A 71 7.57 -7.32 -4.13
C LEU A 71 6.79 -7.15 -5.43
N VAL A 72 5.47 -7.30 -5.41
CA VAL A 72 4.62 -7.11 -6.60
C VAL A 72 4.68 -5.66 -7.10
N ILE A 73 4.65 -4.68 -6.20
CA ILE A 73 4.80 -3.25 -6.56
C ILE A 73 6.16 -3.02 -7.24
N ALA A 74 7.24 -3.54 -6.67
CA ALA A 74 8.58 -3.41 -7.23
C ALA A 74 8.67 -4.03 -8.64
N ILE A 75 8.11 -5.22 -8.83
CA ILE A 75 8.05 -5.88 -10.14
C ILE A 75 7.23 -5.05 -11.14
N ALA A 76 6.07 -4.52 -10.73
CA ALA A 76 5.21 -3.73 -11.62
C ALA A 76 5.92 -2.46 -12.12
N PHE A 77 6.61 -1.72 -11.24
CA PHE A 77 7.40 -0.57 -11.63
C PHE A 77 8.63 -0.95 -12.47
N PHE A 78 9.31 -2.05 -12.15
CA PHE A 78 10.45 -2.53 -12.91
C PHE A 78 10.07 -2.90 -14.35
N VAL A 79 8.98 -3.66 -14.53
CA VAL A 79 8.46 -4.03 -15.85
C VAL A 79 8.03 -2.79 -16.61
N ALA A 80 7.26 -1.89 -15.99
CA ALA A 80 6.83 -0.65 -16.61
C ALA A 80 8.01 0.20 -17.09
N ARG A 81 9.02 0.39 -16.25
CA ARG A 81 10.21 1.15 -16.63
C ARG A 81 11.00 0.48 -17.75
N SER A 82 11.12 -0.85 -17.71
CA SER A 82 11.78 -1.62 -18.76
C SER A 82 11.09 -1.45 -20.12
N LEU A 83 9.75 -1.40 -20.14
CA LEU A 83 8.98 -1.16 -21.37
C LEU A 83 9.21 0.25 -21.91
N ILE A 84 9.30 1.26 -21.04
CA ILE A 84 9.64 2.64 -21.45
C ILE A 84 11.04 2.69 -22.04
N ASP A 85 12.01 2.00 -21.45
CA ASP A 85 13.38 2.00 -22.00
C ASP A 85 13.45 1.28 -23.37
N MET A 86 12.54 0.33 -23.63
CA MET A 86 12.39 -0.34 -24.93
C MET A 86 11.76 0.55 -26.03
N GLU A 87 11.13 1.67 -25.68
CA GLU A 87 10.59 2.65 -26.65
C GLU A 87 11.62 3.02 -27.72
N LYS A 88 12.89 3.20 -27.32
CA LYS A 88 14.00 3.55 -28.24
C LYS A 88 14.28 2.50 -29.31
N ILE A 89 13.89 1.25 -29.06
CA ILE A 89 14.11 0.12 -29.97
C ILE A 89 12.86 -0.10 -30.83
N VAL A 90 11.67 -0.03 -30.22
CA VAL A 90 10.40 -0.35 -30.87
C VAL A 90 9.82 0.83 -31.66
N GLY A 91 10.21 2.06 -31.32
CA GLY A 91 9.72 3.29 -31.97
C GLY A 91 8.26 3.63 -31.61
N ILE A 92 7.72 3.06 -30.52
CA ILE A 92 6.37 3.29 -30.02
C ILE A 92 6.49 3.89 -28.61
N ASP A 93 5.77 4.98 -28.36
CA ASP A 93 5.65 5.58 -27.02
C ASP A 93 5.00 4.59 -26.05
N LEU A 94 5.79 4.12 -25.08
CA LEU A 94 5.36 3.20 -24.03
C LEU A 94 5.31 3.88 -22.66
N GLY A 95 5.33 5.23 -22.61
CA GLY A 95 5.25 6.03 -21.40
C GLY A 95 4.04 5.70 -20.53
N ILE A 96 2.91 5.35 -21.15
CA ILE A 96 1.66 4.96 -20.44
C ILE A 96 1.85 3.73 -19.53
N THR A 97 2.85 2.89 -19.79
CA THR A 97 3.07 1.67 -18.99
C THR A 97 3.48 1.97 -17.54
N ILE A 98 4.03 3.16 -17.25
CA ILE A 98 4.33 3.58 -15.87
C ILE A 98 3.09 3.56 -14.96
N TYR A 99 1.90 3.82 -15.53
CA TYR A 99 0.65 3.82 -14.78
C TYR A 99 0.27 2.43 -14.28
N PHE A 100 0.82 1.35 -14.85
CA PHE A 100 0.62 0.01 -14.28
C PHE A 100 1.22 -0.11 -12.89
N GLY A 101 2.44 0.39 -12.67
CA GLY A 101 3.06 0.43 -11.35
C GLY A 101 2.25 1.26 -10.35
N TRP A 102 1.81 2.46 -10.77
CA TRP A 102 0.98 3.34 -9.94
C TRP A 102 -0.38 2.72 -9.60
N PHE A 103 -1.03 2.08 -10.58
CA PHE A 103 -2.29 1.40 -10.37
C PHE A 103 -2.15 0.21 -9.41
N THR A 104 -1.09 -0.59 -9.55
CA THR A 104 -0.78 -1.68 -8.61
C THR A 104 -0.61 -1.16 -7.17
N LEU A 105 0.14 -0.08 -6.99
CA LEU A 105 0.29 0.57 -5.68
C LEU A 105 -1.07 1.03 -5.12
N ALA A 106 -1.88 1.69 -5.94
CA ALA A 106 -3.20 2.18 -5.53
C ALA A 106 -4.15 1.03 -5.10
N VAL A 107 -4.16 -0.08 -5.84
CA VAL A 107 -4.94 -1.27 -5.50
C VAL A 107 -4.53 -1.84 -4.13
N PHE A 108 -3.22 -1.94 -3.85
CA PHE A 108 -2.77 -2.41 -2.55
C PHE A 108 -3.07 -1.43 -1.41
N ILE A 109 -2.96 -0.12 -1.63
CA ILE A 109 -3.40 0.88 -0.64
C ILE A 109 -4.88 0.70 -0.30
N ILE A 110 -5.75 0.58 -1.31
CA ILE A 110 -7.19 0.36 -1.12
C ILE A 110 -7.44 -0.92 -0.33
N ASN A 111 -6.68 -1.99 -0.61
CA ASN A 111 -6.81 -3.25 0.11
C ASN A 111 -6.43 -3.13 1.60
N GLU A 112 -5.36 -2.39 1.94
CA GLU A 112 -4.99 -2.13 3.34
C GLU A 112 -6.05 -1.27 4.06
N ILE A 113 -6.58 -0.23 3.40
CA ILE A 113 -7.65 0.60 3.96
C ILE A 113 -8.90 -0.25 4.23
N ARG A 114 -9.31 -1.10 3.28
CA ARG A 114 -10.45 -2.02 3.47
C ARG A 114 -10.24 -2.92 4.70
N SER A 115 -9.05 -3.51 4.83
CA SER A 115 -8.69 -4.38 5.95
C SER A 115 -8.73 -3.66 7.30
N ILE A 116 -8.22 -2.42 7.37
CA ILE A 116 -8.30 -1.56 8.57
C ILE A 116 -9.76 -1.30 8.95
N LEU A 117 -10.59 -0.88 7.99
CA LEU A 117 -12.00 -0.57 8.26
C LEU A 117 -12.78 -1.79 8.72
N GLU A 118 -12.50 -2.97 8.16
CA GLU A 118 -13.07 -4.24 8.62
C GLU A 118 -12.66 -4.55 10.06
N ASN A 119 -11.36 -4.44 10.38
CA ASN A 119 -10.87 -4.66 11.74
C ASN A 119 -11.51 -3.68 12.74
N LEU A 120 -11.61 -2.39 12.40
CA LEU A 120 -12.23 -1.37 13.25
C LEU A 120 -13.73 -1.62 13.47
N THR A 121 -14.46 -2.03 12.42
CA THR A 121 -15.88 -2.37 12.53
C THR A 121 -16.09 -3.54 13.49
N LEU A 122 -15.23 -4.56 13.42
CA LEU A 122 -15.27 -5.72 14.33
C LEU A 122 -14.88 -5.38 15.78
N LEU A 123 -14.12 -4.31 15.97
CA LEU A 123 -13.79 -3.75 17.29
C LEU A 123 -14.90 -2.85 17.86
N GLY A 124 -16.03 -2.70 17.16
CA GLY A 124 -17.17 -1.89 17.61
C GLY A 124 -17.05 -0.39 17.30
N VAL A 125 -16.08 0.02 16.47
CA VAL A 125 -15.98 1.40 16.00
C VAL A 125 -17.09 1.65 14.98
N ASN A 126 -17.82 2.76 15.14
CA ASN A 126 -18.87 3.16 14.20
C ASN A 126 -18.26 3.73 12.91
N VAL A 127 -17.93 2.84 11.97
CA VAL A 127 -17.40 3.20 10.65
C VAL A 127 -18.56 3.49 9.67
N PRO A 128 -18.55 4.63 8.97
CA PRO A 128 -19.55 4.94 7.96
C PRO A 128 -19.69 3.84 6.90
N SER A 129 -20.92 3.38 6.67
CA SER A 129 -21.20 2.22 5.80
C SER A 129 -20.79 2.39 4.34
N PHE A 130 -20.71 3.64 3.86
CA PHE A 130 -20.24 3.92 2.50
C PHE A 130 -18.75 3.60 2.32
N LEU A 131 -17.93 3.73 3.39
CA LEU A 131 -16.50 3.41 3.35
C LEU A 131 -16.29 1.91 3.27
N THR A 132 -17.01 1.13 4.07
CA THR A 132 -16.89 -0.33 4.09
C THR A 132 -17.46 -0.95 2.80
N LYS A 133 -18.71 -0.62 2.46
CA LYS A 133 -19.39 -1.19 1.27
C LYS A 133 -18.82 -0.68 -0.04
N GLY A 134 -18.47 0.61 -0.12
CA GLY A 134 -17.92 1.20 -1.34
C GLY A 134 -16.57 0.59 -1.71
N LEU A 135 -15.66 0.49 -0.75
CA LEU A 135 -14.34 -0.10 -0.97
C LEU A 135 -14.41 -1.61 -1.22
N GLU A 136 -15.35 -2.32 -0.59
CA GLU A 136 -15.60 -3.73 -0.87
C GLU A 136 -16.05 -3.95 -2.32
N VAL A 137 -17.04 -3.18 -2.80
CA VAL A 137 -17.52 -3.28 -4.19
C VAL A 137 -16.41 -2.91 -5.18
N ALA A 138 -15.64 -1.86 -4.90
CA ALA A 138 -14.51 -1.46 -5.75
C ALA A 138 -13.44 -2.57 -5.82
N SER A 139 -13.03 -3.11 -4.68
CA SER A 139 -12.05 -4.21 -4.59
C SER A 139 -12.54 -5.46 -5.33
N LYS A 140 -13.82 -5.83 -5.16
CA LYS A 140 -14.43 -6.96 -5.85
C LYS A 140 -14.39 -6.78 -7.37
N LYS A 141 -14.81 -5.62 -7.88
CA LYS A 141 -14.78 -5.33 -9.33
C LYS A 141 -13.37 -5.35 -9.90
N ILE A 142 -12.38 -4.84 -9.18
CA ILE A 142 -10.97 -4.84 -9.62
C ILE A 142 -10.46 -6.28 -9.73
N ASN A 143 -10.75 -7.13 -8.74
CA ASN A 143 -10.30 -8.52 -8.73
C ASN A 143 -11.06 -9.38 -9.77
N GLU A 144 -12.37 -9.19 -9.95
CA GLU A 144 -13.17 -9.90 -10.97
C GLU A 144 -12.76 -9.52 -12.40
N SER A 145 -12.28 -8.30 -12.63
CA SER A 145 -11.85 -7.86 -13.96
C SER A 145 -10.55 -8.53 -14.43
N GLY A 146 -9.77 -9.12 -13.51
CA GLY A 146 -8.58 -9.92 -13.83
C GLY A 146 -8.85 -11.40 -14.07
N ASP A 147 -10.03 -11.90 -13.68
CA ASP A 147 -10.37 -13.35 -13.64
C ASP A 147 -11.40 -13.76 -14.71
N LYS A 148 -11.74 -12.89 -15.65
CA LYS A 148 -12.54 -13.27 -16.83
C LYS A 148 -11.69 -14.10 -17.80
N LYS A 149 -11.58 -15.40 -17.51
CA LYS A 149 -11.43 -16.44 -18.53
C LYS A 149 -12.75 -16.65 -19.26
#